data_AF-A0AAV5TGB4-F1
#
_entry.id   AF-A0AAV5TGB4-F1
#
_cell.length_a   1.000
_cell.length_b   1.000
_cell.length_c   1.000
_cell.angle_alpha   90.00
_cell.angle_beta   90.00
_cell.angle_gamma   90.00
#
_symmetry.space_group_name_H-M   'P 1'
#
loop_
_entity.id
_entity.type
_entity.pdbx_description
1 polymer ?
#
loop_
_entity_poly.entity_id
_entity_poly.type
_entity_poly.pdbx_seq_one_letter_code
_entity_poly.pdbx_strand_id
1 'polypeptide(L)'
;MMITVCLLTLSSLIAVVNGQCGAADNARCPTWVQGGFCASTFYTLDYRKATCGSVCNLCPTTAAASCVGTTENANCATWKTNGFCNNAGYTDAMKRQYCCRTCFTPVTTTPNPTTTCGVIYEGTTELVNSAPTTGVTPLNANTVGGLTKVFVKTGCALKMYTDPMGMGAASGSPFVGADSFVNLAGDATSSISFECTCP
;
A
#
# COMPACT_ATOMS: atom_id res chain seq x y z
N MET A 1 34.30 -20.48 49.89
CA MET A 1 34.55 -19.27 49.07
C MET A 1 33.87 -19.50 47.73
N MET A 2 32.70 -18.86 47.54
CA MET A 2 31.86 -18.97 46.34
C MET A 2 32.50 -18.17 45.19
N ILE A 3 32.62 -18.77 44.00
CA ILE A 3 32.57 -18.00 42.74
C ILE A 3 31.60 -18.74 41.82
N THR A 4 30.32 -18.49 42.08
CA THR A 4 29.28 -18.49 41.06
C THR A 4 29.50 -17.23 40.23
N VAL A 5 29.41 -17.28 38.90
CA VAL A 5 28.58 -16.39 38.06
C VAL A 5 28.88 -16.55 36.55
N CYS A 6 27.77 -16.77 35.84
CA CYS A 6 27.42 -16.45 34.46
C CYS A 6 28.24 -17.00 33.28
N LEU A 7 27.67 -18.05 32.68
CA LEU A 7 27.44 -18.09 31.24
C LEU A 7 27.06 -16.70 30.71
N LEU A 8 27.87 -16.15 29.81
CA LEU A 8 27.39 -15.22 28.81
C LEU A 8 27.66 -15.86 27.45
N THR A 9 26.64 -16.60 27.03
CA THR A 9 26.36 -16.91 25.63
C THR A 9 26.53 -15.64 24.80
N LEU A 10 27.52 -15.63 23.91
CA LEU A 10 27.63 -14.65 22.81
C LEU A 10 26.51 -14.97 21.80
N SER A 11 25.28 -14.70 22.23
CA SER A 11 24.07 -14.81 21.44
C SER A 11 24.02 -13.62 20.49
N SER A 12 24.24 -13.93 19.21
CA SER A 12 23.47 -13.37 18.09
C SER A 12 23.17 -11.86 18.14
N LEU A 13 24.12 -11.04 17.70
CA LEU A 13 23.80 -9.72 17.15
C LEU A 13 23.60 -9.82 15.63
N ILE A 14 22.62 -10.63 15.22
CA ILE A 14 22.01 -10.51 13.89
C ILE A 14 20.53 -10.29 14.14
N ALA A 15 20.19 -9.05 14.46
CA ALA A 15 18.80 -8.65 14.55
C ALA A 15 18.66 -7.20 14.08
N VAL A 16 18.03 -7.10 12.91
CA VAL A 16 17.23 -5.96 12.43
C VAL A 16 18.00 -4.78 11.81
N VAL A 17 18.51 -4.98 10.58
CA VAL A 17 18.85 -3.87 9.65
C VAL A 17 17.59 -3.20 9.04
N ASN A 18 16.38 -3.71 9.34
CA ASN A 18 15.11 -3.08 8.91
C ASN A 18 14.47 -2.17 9.98
N GLY A 19 15.15 -1.84 11.08
CA GLY A 19 14.57 -1.17 12.26
C GLY A 19 15.11 0.23 12.58
N GLN A 20 15.92 0.83 11.70
CA GLN A 20 16.62 2.09 12.00
C GLN A 20 15.79 3.34 11.67
N CYS A 21 14.57 3.17 11.18
CA CYS A 21 13.64 4.25 10.96
C CYS A 21 12.82 4.44 12.23
N GLY A 22 13.10 5.53 12.96
CA GLY A 22 12.36 5.88 14.18
C GLY A 22 10.89 6.23 13.88
N ALA A 23 10.07 6.31 14.93
CA ALA A 23 8.63 6.57 14.82
C ALA A 23 8.26 7.98 14.29
N ALA A 24 9.21 8.92 14.30
CA ALA A 24 9.07 10.26 13.72
C ALA A 24 10.45 10.93 13.51
N ASP A 25 10.53 11.86 12.55
CA ASP A 25 11.71 12.70 12.35
C ASP A 25 11.90 13.71 13.48
N ASN A 26 13.14 14.10 13.71
CA ASN A 26 13.49 15.15 14.66
C ASN A 26 12.88 16.49 14.23
N ALA A 27 12.32 17.25 15.18
CA ALA A 27 11.73 18.57 14.91
C ALA A 27 12.70 19.57 14.25
N ARG A 28 14.01 19.34 14.34
CA ARG A 28 15.06 20.18 13.73
C ARG A 28 15.42 19.78 12.30
N CYS A 29 14.87 18.71 11.75
CA CYS A 29 15.17 18.26 10.39
C CYS A 29 14.96 19.33 9.31
N PRO A 30 13.92 20.19 9.34
CA PRO A 30 13.77 21.27 8.36
C PRO A 30 15.00 22.19 8.25
N THR A 31 15.63 22.52 9.38
CA THR A 31 16.84 23.35 9.41
C THR A 31 18.08 22.57 9.03
N TRP A 32 18.22 21.33 9.49
CA TRP A 32 19.41 20.51 9.22
C TRP A 32 19.50 20.05 7.76
N VAL A 33 18.37 19.80 7.11
CA VAL A 33 18.32 19.45 5.69
C VAL A 33 18.83 20.60 4.83
N GLN A 34 18.45 21.85 5.15
CA GLN A 34 18.99 23.05 4.49
C GLN A 34 20.52 23.17 4.65
N GLY A 35 21.06 22.71 5.78
CA GLY A 35 22.50 22.62 6.04
C GLY A 35 23.21 21.40 5.45
N GLY A 36 22.55 20.60 4.60
CA GLY A 36 23.17 19.46 3.91
C GLY A 36 23.24 18.17 4.73
N PHE A 37 22.51 18.07 5.85
CA PHE A 37 22.53 16.89 6.72
C PHE A 37 22.28 15.57 5.99
N CYS A 38 21.35 15.55 5.03
CA CYS A 38 20.98 14.34 4.30
C CYS A 38 22.13 13.77 3.45
N ALA A 39 23.04 14.62 2.96
CA ALA A 39 24.18 14.22 2.13
C ALA A 39 25.51 14.17 2.93
N SER A 40 25.50 14.58 4.20
CA SER A 40 26.71 14.68 5.02
C SER A 40 27.44 13.35 5.18
N THR A 41 28.75 13.34 4.89
CA THR A 41 29.64 12.20 5.17
C THR A 41 30.17 12.19 6.60
N PHE A 42 29.94 13.27 7.35
CA PHE A 42 30.33 13.39 8.77
C PHE A 42 29.44 12.52 9.68
N TYR A 43 28.16 12.37 9.32
CA TYR A 43 27.21 11.53 10.05
C TYR A 43 27.07 10.16 9.38
N THR A 44 27.00 9.11 10.19
CA THR A 44 26.74 7.76 9.67
C THR A 44 25.36 7.71 8.99
N LEU A 45 25.23 6.81 8.01
CA LEU A 45 23.94 6.58 7.32
C LEU A 45 22.84 6.22 8.32
N ASP A 46 23.15 5.39 9.31
CA ASP A 46 22.21 4.91 10.32
C ASP A 46 21.76 6.04 11.25
N TYR A 47 22.67 6.95 11.63
CA TYR A 47 22.32 8.13 12.41
C TYR A 47 21.39 9.07 11.62
N ARG A 48 21.64 9.25 10.32
CA ARG A 48 20.77 10.07 9.46
C ARG A 48 19.39 9.46 9.27
N LYS A 49 19.29 8.13 9.13
CA LYS A 49 18.03 7.37 9.08
C LYS A 49 17.21 7.51 10.36
N ALA A 50 17.85 7.38 11.52
CA ALA A 50 17.18 7.47 12.82
C ALA A 50 16.71 8.89 13.16
N THR A 51 17.38 9.91 12.60
CA THR A 51 17.17 11.32 12.99
C THR A 51 16.24 12.08 12.05
N CYS A 52 16.47 11.99 10.73
CA CYS A 52 15.71 12.72 9.71
C CYS A 52 15.35 11.79 8.54
N GLY A 53 15.06 10.53 8.84
CA GLY A 53 14.89 9.50 7.84
C GLY A 53 13.82 9.84 6.81
N SER A 54 12.68 10.40 7.22
CA SER A 54 11.58 10.69 6.28
C SER A 54 11.87 11.91 5.41
N VAL A 55 12.34 13.02 6.00
CA VAL A 55 12.65 14.29 5.31
C VAL A 55 13.90 14.15 4.43
N CYS A 56 14.86 13.32 4.82
CA CYS A 56 16.02 12.98 3.99
C CYS A 56 15.75 11.87 2.96
N ASN A 57 14.53 11.32 2.93
CA ASN A 57 14.16 10.18 2.10
C ASN A 57 15.06 8.94 2.28
N LEU A 58 15.66 8.80 3.48
CA LEU A 58 16.51 7.68 3.89
C LEU A 58 15.72 6.57 4.60
N CYS A 59 14.55 6.92 5.11
CA CYS A 59 13.52 6.07 5.70
C CYS A 59 12.19 6.29 4.98
N PRO A 60 12.08 5.77 3.76
CA PRO A 60 10.86 5.89 2.96
C PRO A 60 9.67 5.29 3.72
N THR A 61 8.68 6.13 4.03
CA THR A 61 7.44 5.76 4.73
C THR A 61 6.51 4.90 3.87
N THR A 62 6.83 4.77 2.57
CA THR A 62 6.19 3.84 1.66
C THR A 62 7.25 2.96 1.02
N ALA A 63 6.96 1.68 0.87
CA ALA A 63 7.93 0.76 0.30
C ALA A 63 8.23 1.07 -1.20
N ALA A 64 7.45 1.93 -1.85
CA ALA A 64 7.72 2.48 -3.19
C ALA A 64 8.83 3.54 -3.20
N ALA A 65 8.89 4.42 -2.20
CA ALA A 65 9.94 5.41 -2.08
C ALA A 65 11.32 4.77 -1.78
N SER A 66 11.34 3.53 -1.28
CA SER A 66 12.56 2.74 -1.05
C SER A 66 13.23 2.18 -2.30
N CYS A 67 12.60 2.35 -3.46
CA CYS A 67 13.05 1.80 -4.74
C CYS A 67 13.32 2.89 -5.80
N VAL A 68 13.40 4.15 -5.39
CA VAL A 68 13.78 5.25 -6.28
C VAL A 68 15.26 5.10 -6.64
N GLY A 69 15.58 5.08 -7.93
CA GLY A 69 16.95 4.94 -8.43
C GLY A 69 17.48 3.50 -8.51
N THR A 70 16.66 2.48 -8.21
CA THR A 70 17.03 1.08 -8.45
C THR A 70 16.67 0.64 -9.86
N THR A 71 17.56 -0.08 -10.54
CA THR A 71 17.27 -0.74 -11.82
C THR A 71 16.71 -2.14 -11.56
N GLU A 72 15.53 -2.43 -12.09
CA GLU A 72 14.92 -3.76 -12.02
C GLU A 72 15.66 -4.75 -12.94
N ASN A 73 15.83 -5.99 -12.47
CA ASN A 73 16.25 -7.07 -13.34
C ASN A 73 15.13 -7.39 -14.35
N ALA A 74 15.51 -7.67 -15.60
CA ALA A 74 14.56 -8.04 -16.65
C ALA A 74 13.69 -9.27 -16.29
N ASN A 75 14.18 -10.14 -15.40
CA ASN A 75 13.48 -11.36 -14.98
C ASN A 75 12.53 -11.16 -13.79
N CYS A 76 12.39 -9.94 -13.25
CA CYS A 76 11.61 -9.73 -12.02
C CYS A 76 10.15 -10.18 -12.13
N ALA A 77 9.52 -10.04 -13.30
CA ALA A 77 8.15 -10.53 -13.52
C ALA A 77 8.05 -12.06 -13.36
N THR A 78 8.96 -12.80 -14.00
CA THR A 78 9.04 -14.27 -13.92
C THR A 78 9.40 -14.72 -12.50
N TRP A 79 10.40 -14.09 -11.89
CA TRP A 79 10.86 -14.42 -10.55
C TRP A 79 9.80 -14.16 -9.48
N LYS A 80 9.05 -13.06 -9.59
CA LYS A 80 7.90 -12.81 -8.70
C LYS A 80 6.87 -13.91 -8.78
N THR A 81 6.51 -14.33 -9.99
CA THR A 81 5.56 -15.43 -10.23
C THR A 81 6.07 -16.75 -9.63
N ASN A 82 7.37 -17.00 -9.74
CA ASN A 82 8.02 -18.18 -9.15
C ASN A 82 8.33 -18.03 -7.65
N GLY A 83 7.79 -17.01 -6.97
CA GLY A 83 7.86 -16.85 -5.52
C GLY A 83 9.10 -16.14 -4.99
N PHE A 84 9.94 -15.53 -5.82
CA PHE A 84 11.18 -14.84 -5.39
C PHE A 84 10.94 -13.82 -4.28
N CYS A 85 9.89 -12.99 -4.39
CA CYS A 85 9.60 -11.96 -3.39
C CYS A 85 9.18 -12.56 -2.03
N ASN A 86 8.56 -13.74 -2.04
CA ASN A 86 8.02 -14.42 -0.85
C ASN A 86 8.97 -15.50 -0.29
N ASN A 87 10.01 -15.87 -1.03
CA ASN A 87 10.93 -16.92 -0.61
C ASN A 87 11.85 -16.40 0.50
N ALA A 88 11.85 -17.10 1.64
CA ALA A 88 12.63 -16.77 2.83
C ALA A 88 14.15 -17.03 2.67
N GLY A 89 14.54 -17.83 1.67
CA GLY A 89 15.95 -18.06 1.31
C GLY A 89 16.61 -16.85 0.65
N TYR A 90 15.84 -15.86 0.19
CA TYR A 90 16.36 -14.58 -0.29
C TYR A 90 16.15 -13.49 0.76
N THR A 91 17.21 -12.77 1.08
CA THR A 91 17.14 -11.64 2.01
C THR A 91 16.40 -10.45 1.38
N ASP A 92 15.85 -9.58 2.21
CA ASP A 92 15.24 -8.33 1.73
C ASP A 92 16.23 -7.47 0.95
N ALA A 93 17.51 -7.46 1.34
CA ALA A 93 18.56 -6.74 0.62
C ALA A 93 18.73 -7.27 -0.81
N MET A 94 18.74 -8.60 -1.01
CA MET A 94 18.83 -9.20 -2.34
C MET A 94 17.58 -8.91 -3.16
N LYS A 95 16.40 -9.03 -2.56
CA LYS A 95 15.14 -8.74 -3.25
C LYS A 95 15.09 -7.26 -3.67
N ARG A 96 15.59 -6.33 -2.84
CA ARG A 96 15.69 -4.90 -3.15
C ARG A 96 16.74 -4.60 -4.22
N GLN A 97 17.84 -5.34 -4.23
CA GLN A 97 18.88 -5.16 -5.23
C GLN A 97 18.40 -5.57 -6.63
N TYR A 98 17.67 -6.67 -6.74
CA TYR A 98 17.29 -7.22 -8.04
C TYR A 98 15.90 -6.77 -8.50
N CYS A 99 14.93 -6.71 -7.61
CA CYS A 99 13.51 -6.54 -7.94
C CYS A 99 12.81 -5.63 -6.93
N CYS A 100 13.43 -4.50 -6.59
CA CYS A 100 12.94 -3.60 -5.54
C CYS A 100 11.47 -3.23 -5.71
N ARG A 101 11.12 -2.65 -6.86
CA ARG A 101 9.77 -2.22 -7.17
C ARG A 101 8.86 -3.44 -7.22
N THR A 102 9.27 -4.49 -7.94
CA THR A 102 8.46 -5.69 -8.12
C THR A 102 8.09 -6.40 -6.79
N CYS A 103 9.01 -6.42 -5.83
CA CYS A 103 8.84 -7.08 -4.53
C CYS A 103 8.41 -6.16 -3.37
N PHE A 104 8.74 -4.87 -3.43
CA PHE A 104 8.58 -3.94 -2.30
C PHE A 104 7.87 -2.64 -2.65
N THR A 105 7.54 -2.31 -3.89
CA THR A 105 6.44 -1.33 -4.00
C THR A 105 5.24 -1.95 -3.30
N PRO A 106 4.57 -1.24 -2.36
CA PRO A 106 3.21 -1.59 -2.01
C PRO A 106 2.52 -1.75 -3.33
N VAL A 107 1.80 -2.84 -3.45
CA VAL A 107 0.89 -3.13 -4.54
C VAL A 107 -0.10 -1.96 -4.60
N THR A 108 0.31 -0.82 -5.18
CA THR A 108 -0.57 0.29 -5.55
C THR A 108 -1.43 -0.12 -6.73
N THR A 109 -0.98 -1.14 -7.45
CA THR A 109 -1.81 -1.97 -8.27
C THR A 109 -2.32 -3.12 -7.41
N THR A 110 -3.32 -2.92 -6.53
CA THR A 110 -4.29 -4.02 -6.31
C THR A 110 -4.49 -4.62 -7.69
N PRO A 111 -4.10 -5.88 -7.97
CA PRO A 111 -4.10 -6.40 -9.33
C PRO A 111 -5.46 -6.02 -9.91
N ASN A 112 -5.47 -5.40 -11.09
CA ASN A 112 -6.69 -4.89 -11.70
C ASN A 112 -7.76 -5.97 -11.51
N PRO A 113 -8.82 -5.70 -10.73
CA PRO A 113 -9.73 -6.75 -10.35
C PRO A 113 -10.30 -7.40 -11.61
N THR A 114 -10.47 -8.71 -11.60
CA THR A 114 -10.98 -9.48 -12.75
C THR A 114 -12.49 -9.28 -12.96
N THR A 115 -12.97 -8.07 -12.75
CA THR A 115 -14.39 -7.73 -12.79
C THR A 115 -14.91 -7.68 -14.22
N THR A 116 -16.19 -7.99 -14.39
CA THR A 116 -16.90 -7.81 -15.65
C THR A 116 -17.66 -6.49 -15.71
N CYS A 117 -17.83 -5.78 -14.58
CA CYS A 117 -18.38 -4.44 -14.53
C CYS A 117 -17.66 -3.51 -13.54
N GLY A 118 -17.69 -3.81 -12.23
CA GLY A 118 -17.07 -2.96 -11.22
C GLY A 118 -16.89 -3.65 -9.87
N VAL A 119 -16.02 -3.09 -9.03
CA VAL A 119 -15.62 -3.60 -7.73
C VAL A 119 -15.68 -2.51 -6.68
N ILE A 120 -16.11 -2.86 -5.47
CA ILE A 120 -16.25 -1.94 -4.32
C ILE A 120 -15.39 -2.46 -3.17
N TYR A 121 -14.63 -1.56 -2.54
CA TYR A 121 -13.69 -1.89 -1.47
C TYR A 121 -14.00 -1.18 -0.15
N GLU A 122 -13.65 -1.86 0.95
CA GLU A 122 -13.45 -1.28 2.28
C GLU A 122 -11.96 -1.42 2.64
N GLY A 123 -11.25 -0.29 2.69
CA GLY A 123 -9.79 -0.27 2.81
C GLY A 123 -9.11 -1.01 1.65
N THR A 124 -8.59 -2.20 1.94
CA THR A 124 -7.95 -3.13 0.98
C THR A 124 -8.80 -4.37 0.69
N THR A 125 -9.93 -4.54 1.37
CA THR A 125 -10.82 -5.71 1.24
C THR A 125 -11.82 -5.50 0.12
N GLU A 126 -11.89 -6.45 -0.81
CA GLU A 126 -12.92 -6.49 -1.85
C GLU A 126 -14.24 -6.93 -1.22
N LEU A 127 -15.24 -6.04 -1.22
CA LEU A 127 -16.58 -6.36 -0.71
C LEU A 127 -17.52 -6.82 -1.81
N VAL A 128 -17.38 -6.25 -3.00
CA VAL A 128 -18.20 -6.56 -4.17
C VAL A 128 -17.30 -6.67 -5.37
N ASN A 129 -17.46 -7.74 -6.15
CA ASN A 129 -16.89 -7.89 -7.49
C ASN A 129 -18.01 -8.25 -8.45
N SER A 130 -18.53 -7.23 -9.12
CA SER A 130 -19.82 -7.30 -9.78
C SER A 130 -19.68 -7.58 -11.27
N ALA A 131 -20.55 -8.47 -11.75
CA ALA A 131 -21.00 -8.44 -13.13
C ALA A 131 -22.01 -7.29 -13.34
N PRO A 132 -22.39 -6.97 -14.59
CA PRO A 132 -23.49 -6.06 -14.83
C PRO A 132 -24.75 -6.53 -14.09
N THR A 133 -25.45 -5.60 -13.47
CA THR A 133 -26.70 -5.87 -12.74
C THR A 133 -27.90 -5.47 -13.60
N THR A 134 -29.04 -6.11 -13.38
CA THR A 134 -30.31 -5.77 -14.05
C THR A 134 -31.14 -4.76 -13.26
N GLY A 135 -30.58 -4.23 -12.17
CA GLY A 135 -31.22 -3.28 -11.27
C GLY A 135 -30.40 -3.06 -10.00
N VAL A 136 -30.99 -2.32 -9.06
CA VAL A 136 -30.39 -1.98 -7.77
C VAL A 136 -30.17 -3.25 -6.94
N THR A 137 -28.93 -3.44 -6.52
CA THR A 137 -28.45 -4.59 -5.74
C THR A 137 -27.97 -4.10 -4.37
N PRO A 138 -28.36 -4.75 -3.27
CA PRO A 138 -27.90 -4.35 -1.94
C PRO A 138 -26.39 -4.61 -1.76
N LEU A 139 -25.70 -3.69 -1.09
CA LEU A 139 -24.40 -3.97 -0.47
C LEU A 139 -24.67 -4.64 0.88
N ASN A 140 -24.10 -5.83 1.11
CA ASN A 140 -24.34 -6.56 2.35
C ASN A 140 -23.98 -5.71 3.59
N ALA A 141 -24.97 -5.47 4.43
CA ALA A 141 -25.06 -4.35 5.37
C ALA A 141 -24.16 -4.43 6.63
N ASN A 142 -23.22 -5.38 6.72
CA ASN A 142 -22.40 -5.56 7.92
C ASN A 142 -21.13 -4.69 7.97
N THR A 143 -20.88 -3.83 6.98
CA THR A 143 -19.63 -3.02 6.85
C THR A 143 -19.85 -1.62 6.27
N VAL A 144 -21.06 -1.06 6.33
CA VAL A 144 -21.42 0.14 5.54
C VAL A 144 -20.96 1.49 6.10
N GLY A 145 -19.99 1.47 7.02
CA GLY A 145 -19.38 2.68 7.58
C GLY A 145 -18.01 3.04 6.99
N GLY A 146 -17.51 2.31 5.99
CA GLY A 146 -16.08 2.35 5.64
C GLY A 146 -15.71 2.09 4.18
N LEU A 147 -16.60 2.31 3.20
CA LEU A 147 -16.23 2.13 1.79
C LEU A 147 -15.18 3.17 1.41
N THR A 148 -14.09 2.74 0.77
CA THR A 148 -12.94 3.61 0.50
C THR A 148 -12.72 3.90 -0.97
N LYS A 149 -12.94 2.92 -1.85
CA LYS A 149 -12.65 3.06 -3.28
C LYS A 149 -13.46 2.09 -4.12
N VAL A 150 -13.61 2.45 -5.38
CA VAL A 150 -14.20 1.60 -6.43
C VAL A 150 -13.25 1.43 -7.60
N PHE A 151 -13.48 0.39 -8.37
CA PHE A 151 -12.88 0.18 -9.67
C PHE A 151 -14.00 -0.13 -10.66
N VAL A 152 -14.03 0.53 -11.82
CA VAL A 152 -15.05 0.27 -12.83
C VAL A 152 -14.35 0.01 -14.16
N LYS A 153 -14.73 -1.10 -14.80
CA LYS A 153 -14.18 -1.53 -16.09
C LYS A 153 -14.48 -0.48 -17.15
N THR A 154 -13.50 -0.18 -18.01
CA THR A 154 -13.71 0.78 -19.10
C THR A 154 -14.95 0.42 -19.92
N GLY A 155 -15.80 1.41 -20.17
CA GLY A 155 -17.08 1.25 -20.86
C GLY A 155 -18.26 1.00 -19.93
N CYS A 156 -18.04 0.59 -18.67
CA CYS A 156 -19.10 0.39 -17.68
C CYS A 156 -19.31 1.63 -16.80
N ALA A 157 -20.43 1.67 -16.09
CA ALA A 157 -20.77 2.68 -15.10
C ALA A 157 -21.29 2.00 -13.82
N LEU A 158 -20.76 2.42 -12.68
CA LEU A 158 -21.21 1.98 -11.37
C LEU A 158 -21.96 3.12 -10.68
N LYS A 159 -23.26 2.93 -10.44
CA LYS A 159 -24.06 3.81 -9.59
C LYS A 159 -24.08 3.25 -8.17
N MET A 160 -23.86 4.13 -7.20
CA MET A 160 -23.99 3.80 -5.78
C MET A 160 -25.07 4.68 -5.15
N TYR A 161 -25.72 4.15 -4.11
CA TYR A 161 -26.88 4.78 -3.47
C TYR A 161 -26.80 4.67 -1.95
N THR A 162 -27.34 5.68 -1.27
CA THR A 162 -27.41 5.74 0.20
C THR A 162 -28.72 5.15 0.76
N ASP A 163 -29.61 4.71 -0.13
CA ASP A 163 -30.88 4.03 0.20
C ASP A 163 -30.95 2.65 -0.49
N PRO A 164 -31.83 1.75 -0.03
CA PRO A 164 -31.89 0.39 -0.56
C PRO A 164 -32.67 0.28 -1.87
N MET A 165 -33.42 1.31 -2.28
CA MET A 165 -34.28 1.31 -3.47
C MET A 165 -33.64 2.04 -4.65
N GLY A 166 -32.47 2.66 -4.46
CA GLY A 166 -31.73 3.38 -5.49
C GLY A 166 -32.34 4.72 -5.88
N MET A 167 -33.08 5.36 -4.97
CA MET A 167 -33.68 6.67 -5.22
C MET A 167 -32.73 7.85 -4.89
N GLY A 168 -31.80 7.65 -3.96
CA GLY A 168 -30.80 8.60 -3.49
C GLY A 168 -29.41 8.21 -3.96
N ALA A 169 -29.02 8.71 -5.14
CA ALA A 169 -27.67 8.50 -5.66
C ALA A 169 -26.63 9.17 -4.75
N ALA A 170 -25.55 8.45 -4.46
CA ALA A 170 -24.44 8.97 -3.68
C ALA A 170 -23.61 10.00 -4.48
N SER A 171 -22.88 10.86 -3.78
CA SER A 171 -22.02 11.88 -4.37
C SER A 171 -20.99 11.25 -5.32
N GLY A 172 -20.87 11.81 -6.53
CA GLY A 172 -19.96 11.32 -7.56
C GLY A 172 -20.46 10.11 -8.36
N SER A 173 -21.63 9.56 -8.01
CA SER A 173 -22.32 8.54 -8.79
C SER A 173 -22.99 9.16 -10.03
N PRO A 174 -22.95 8.53 -11.22
CA PRO A 174 -22.25 7.29 -11.54
C PRO A 174 -20.73 7.47 -11.65
N PHE A 175 -19.99 6.47 -11.17
CA PHE A 175 -18.57 6.32 -11.44
C PHE A 175 -18.39 5.66 -12.81
N VAL A 176 -17.82 6.40 -13.77
CA VAL A 176 -17.57 5.91 -15.13
C VAL A 176 -16.24 5.16 -15.18
N GLY A 177 -16.24 3.99 -15.81
CA GLY A 177 -15.07 3.13 -15.90
C GLY A 177 -13.97 3.66 -16.80
N ALA A 178 -12.74 3.59 -16.27
CA ALA A 178 -11.51 3.98 -16.94
C ALA A 178 -10.36 3.02 -16.56
N ASP A 179 -10.69 1.78 -16.19
CA ASP A 179 -9.79 0.75 -15.68
C ASP A 179 -8.81 1.27 -14.60
N SER A 180 -9.31 2.13 -13.71
CA SER A 180 -8.57 2.75 -12.63
C SER A 180 -9.39 2.85 -11.35
N PHE A 181 -8.70 2.91 -10.22
CA PHE A 181 -9.32 3.08 -8.92
C PHE A 181 -9.77 4.53 -8.72
N VAL A 182 -10.99 4.70 -8.21
CA VAL A 182 -11.54 5.99 -7.78
C VAL A 182 -11.77 5.93 -6.27
N ASN A 183 -11.18 6.86 -5.53
CA ASN A 183 -11.44 6.99 -4.10
C ASN A 183 -12.84 7.57 -3.87
N LEU A 184 -13.57 6.96 -2.95
CA LEU A 184 -14.88 7.44 -2.53
C LEU A 184 -14.73 8.60 -1.54
N ALA A 185 -15.69 9.52 -1.56
CA ALA A 185 -15.74 10.65 -0.65
C ALA A 185 -17.21 10.98 -0.32
N GLY A 186 -17.43 11.71 0.77
CA GLY A 186 -18.77 12.10 1.20
C GLY A 186 -19.67 10.90 1.50
N ASP A 187 -20.95 11.02 1.16
CA ASP A 187 -21.97 9.99 1.40
C ASP A 187 -21.77 8.71 0.57
N ALA A 188 -20.93 8.73 -0.46
CA ALA A 188 -20.56 7.53 -1.21
C ALA A 188 -19.81 6.49 -0.36
N THR A 189 -19.09 6.94 0.67
CA THR A 189 -18.39 6.07 1.63
C THR A 189 -19.34 5.24 2.50
N SER A 190 -20.62 5.64 2.54
CA SER A 190 -21.70 5.00 3.30
C SER A 190 -22.81 4.43 2.41
N SER A 191 -22.52 4.15 1.14
CA SER A 191 -23.52 3.62 0.19
C SER A 191 -23.96 2.21 0.58
N ILE A 192 -25.27 1.96 0.54
CA ILE A 192 -25.88 0.70 0.98
C ILE A 192 -26.46 -0.13 -0.18
N SER A 193 -26.53 0.42 -1.38
CA SER A 193 -26.88 -0.32 -2.59
C SER A 193 -26.16 0.23 -3.82
N PHE A 194 -26.14 -0.53 -4.90
CA PHE A 194 -25.46 -0.17 -6.14
C PHE A 194 -26.14 -0.76 -7.38
N GLU A 195 -25.83 -0.22 -8.54
CA GLU A 195 -26.19 -0.75 -9.86
C GLU A 195 -24.97 -0.62 -10.76
N CYS A 196 -24.61 -1.68 -11.48
CA CYS A 196 -23.47 -1.67 -12.38
C CYS A 196 -23.92 -2.00 -13.80
N THR A 197 -23.70 -1.10 -14.75
CA THR A 197 -24.16 -1.26 -16.14
C THR A 197 -22.99 -1.17 -17.10
N CYS A 198 -23.02 -1.98 -18.15
CA CYS A 198 -22.10 -1.92 -19.28
C CYS A 198 -22.94 -1.87 -20.57
N PRO A 199 -22.42 -1.27 -21.66
CA PRO A 199 -23.07 -1.25 -22.97
C PRO A 199 -23.18 -2.65 -23.59
#